data_AF-A0A067DKQ6-F1
#
_entry.id   AF-A0A067DKQ6-F1
#
_cell.length_a   1.000
_cell.length_b   1.000
_cell.length_c   1.000
_cell.angle_alpha   90.00
_cell.angle_beta   90.00
_cell.angle_gamma   90.00
#
_symmetry.space_group_name_H-M   'P 1'
#
loop_
_entity.id
_entity.type
_entity.pdbx_description
1 polymer ?
#
loop_
_entity_poly.entity_id
_entity_poly.type
_entity_poly.pdbx_seq_one_letter_code
_entity_poly.pdbx_strand_id
1 'polypeptide(L)'
;MGTAVILPNHDENGAVHDPLLPWLQSAKKALDEWYSGKDSGATDLYKLLSNCINTFKHHSQYKNDIRFLKIWFLYLEGSKDYEKVFREMEELEICTGHSLLYQWYAIFLELNGKWRDAHMVYQIGISRKAEPLDKLEEALALFIDRLSERLQK
;
A
#
# COMPACT_ATOMS: atom_id res chain seq x y z
N MET A 1 7.28 54.86 -30.26
CA MET A 1 6.25 54.53 -29.26
C MET A 1 6.29 53.03 -29.06
N GLY A 2 7.00 52.56 -28.02
CA GLY A 2 7.16 51.13 -27.75
C GLY A 2 6.09 50.68 -26.76
N THR A 3 5.18 49.82 -27.20
CA THR A 3 4.22 49.16 -26.32
C THR A 3 4.86 47.88 -25.80
N ALA A 4 5.30 47.90 -24.55
CA ALA A 4 5.67 46.70 -23.81
C ALA A 4 4.40 45.88 -23.58
N VAL A 5 4.34 44.69 -24.18
CA VAL A 5 3.31 43.68 -23.85
C VAL A 5 3.76 43.03 -22.55
N ILE A 6 3.10 43.40 -21.46
CA ILE A 6 3.24 42.72 -20.17
C ILE A 6 2.55 41.37 -20.32
N LEU A 7 3.33 40.29 -20.47
CA LEU A 7 2.82 38.93 -20.32
C LEU A 7 2.35 38.76 -18.87
N PRO A 8 1.19 38.13 -18.62
CA PRO A 8 0.76 37.86 -17.26
C PRO A 8 1.78 36.94 -16.60
N ASN A 9 2.22 37.36 -15.42
CA ASN A 9 3.06 36.56 -14.53
C ASN A 9 2.44 35.18 -14.42
N HIS A 10 3.16 34.18 -14.93
CA HIS A 10 2.93 32.80 -14.57
C HIS A 10 3.22 32.76 -13.07
N ASP A 11 2.18 32.63 -12.25
CA ASP A 11 2.33 32.39 -10.82
C ASP A 11 3.11 31.07 -10.67
N GLU A 12 4.42 31.20 -10.48
CA GLU A 12 5.28 30.19 -9.89
C GLU A 12 4.83 30.02 -8.44
N ASN A 13 3.77 29.26 -8.25
CA ASN A 13 3.49 28.66 -6.96
C ASN A 13 2.85 27.28 -7.14
N GLY A 14 3.53 26.45 -7.95
CA GLY A 14 3.33 25.01 -8.03
C GLY A 14 3.85 24.29 -6.78
N ALA A 15 3.53 24.79 -5.59
CA ALA A 15 3.60 23.97 -4.40
C ALA A 15 2.56 22.86 -4.61
N VAL A 16 3.03 21.67 -5.01
CA VAL A 16 2.22 20.47 -5.12
C VAL A 16 1.66 20.20 -3.72
N HIS A 17 0.51 20.79 -3.43
CA HIS A 17 -0.27 20.43 -2.27
C HIS A 17 -0.55 18.94 -2.44
N ASP A 18 -0.10 18.13 -1.49
CA ASP A 18 -0.27 16.67 -1.49
C ASP A 18 -1.44 16.34 -0.55
N PRO A 19 -2.67 16.15 -1.07
CA PRO A 19 -3.84 15.84 -0.26
C PRO A 19 -3.69 14.58 0.59
N LEU A 20 -2.80 13.65 0.23
CA LEU A 20 -2.59 12.43 0.99
C LEU A 20 -1.77 12.70 2.28
N LEU A 21 -0.89 13.69 2.28
CA LEU A 21 0.05 13.95 3.36
C LEU A 21 -0.60 14.10 4.75
N PRO A 22 -1.70 14.88 4.94
CA PRO A 22 -2.36 14.98 6.24
C PRO A 22 -2.84 13.62 6.76
N TRP A 23 -3.34 12.75 5.88
CA TRP A 23 -3.79 11.41 6.25
C TRP A 23 -2.63 10.52 6.69
N LEU A 24 -1.48 10.60 5.99
CA LEU A 24 -0.28 9.85 6.38
C LEU A 24 0.21 10.28 7.78
N GLN A 25 0.18 11.57 8.07
CA GLN A 25 0.56 12.12 9.37
C GLN A 25 -0.40 11.65 10.47
N SER A 26 -1.71 11.71 10.24
CA SER A 26 -2.72 11.22 11.18
C SER A 26 -2.61 9.71 11.41
N ALA A 27 -2.39 8.92 10.35
CA ALA A 27 -2.25 7.47 10.45
C ALA A 27 -1.02 7.09 11.26
N LYS A 28 0.12 7.75 11.01
CA LYS A 28 1.34 7.57 11.80
C LYS A 28 1.11 7.90 13.27
N LYS A 29 0.51 9.05 13.57
CA LYS A 29 0.23 9.46 14.95
C LYS A 29 -0.66 8.45 15.68
N ALA A 30 -1.74 8.00 15.04
CA ALA A 30 -2.64 7.02 15.61
C ALA A 30 -1.97 5.66 15.85
N LEU A 31 -1.08 5.25 14.94
CA LEU A 31 -0.28 4.02 15.09
C LEU A 31 0.72 4.14 16.26
N ASP A 32 1.42 5.27 16.39
CA ASP A 32 2.33 5.53 17.51
C ASP A 32 1.59 5.51 18.86
N GLU A 33 0.38 6.08 18.91
CA GLU A 33 -0.47 6.05 20.10
C GLU A 33 -0.95 4.63 20.44
N TRP A 34 -1.28 3.83 19.44
CA TRP A 34 -1.67 2.43 19.63
C TRP A 34 -0.52 1.60 20.24
N TYR A 35 0.70 1.72 19.71
CA TYR A 35 1.87 1.05 20.28
C TYR A 35 2.24 1.54 21.69
N SER A 36 1.81 2.75 22.08
CA SER A 36 2.02 3.28 23.43
C SER A 36 1.05 2.71 24.50
N GLY A 37 0.12 1.83 24.11
CA GLY A 37 -0.85 1.21 25.03
C GLY A 37 -2.03 2.11 25.41
N LYS A 38 -2.31 3.17 24.64
CA LYS A 38 -3.51 3.99 24.81
C LYS A 38 -4.69 3.31 24.12
N ASP A 39 -5.60 2.75 24.92
CA ASP A 39 -6.70 1.87 24.50
C ASP A 39 -7.73 2.50 23.52
N SER A 40 -7.74 3.82 23.34
CA SER A 40 -8.65 4.49 22.41
C SER A 40 -8.24 4.44 20.93
N GLY A 41 -7.00 4.03 20.61
CA GLY A 41 -6.41 4.28 19.28
C GLY A 41 -6.86 3.34 18.14
N ALA A 42 -7.25 2.10 18.42
CA ALA A 42 -7.41 1.07 17.37
C ALA A 42 -8.66 1.30 16.47
N THR A 43 -9.82 1.58 17.09
CA THR A 43 -11.06 1.87 16.34
C THR A 43 -10.94 3.16 15.55
N ASP A 44 -10.26 4.16 16.11
CA ASP A 44 -10.02 5.45 15.45
C ASP A 44 -9.06 5.33 14.27
N LEU A 45 -8.03 4.50 14.38
CA LEU A 45 -7.10 4.21 13.29
C LEU A 45 -7.81 3.51 12.11
N TYR A 46 -8.59 2.45 12.36
CA TYR A 46 -9.27 1.74 11.28
C TYR A 46 -10.25 2.64 10.52
N LYS A 47 -10.99 3.49 11.24
CA LYS A 47 -11.92 4.46 10.64
C LYS A 47 -11.17 5.51 9.81
N LEU A 48 -10.05 6.01 10.32
CA LEU A 48 -9.18 6.95 9.60
C LEU A 48 -8.67 6.35 8.28
N LEU A 49 -8.16 5.12 8.32
CA LEU A 49 -7.65 4.41 7.14
C LEU A 49 -8.75 4.16 6.10
N SER A 50 -9.93 3.70 6.54
CA SER A 50 -11.11 3.51 5.68
C SER A 50 -11.53 4.80 4.98
N ASN A 51 -11.57 5.91 5.71
CA ASN A 51 -11.92 7.21 5.15
C ASN A 51 -10.88 7.70 4.14
N CYS A 52 -9.58 7.49 4.42
CA CYS A 52 -8.49 7.80 3.50
C CYS A 52 -8.66 7.04 2.18
N ILE A 53 -8.86 5.71 2.27
CA ILE A 53 -9.08 4.83 1.12
C ILE A 53 -10.28 5.31 0.29
N ASN A 54 -11.44 5.51 0.91
CA ASN A 54 -12.64 5.93 0.18
C ASN A 54 -12.50 7.32 -0.47
N THR A 55 -11.66 8.20 0.10
CA THR A 55 -11.37 9.52 -0.49
C THR A 55 -10.51 9.38 -1.74
N PHE A 56 -9.50 8.50 -1.74
CA PHE A 56 -8.46 8.49 -2.79
C PHE A 56 -8.50 7.32 -3.75
N LYS A 57 -9.28 6.26 -3.50
CA LYS A 57 -9.22 4.99 -4.27
C LYS A 57 -9.52 5.13 -5.77
N HIS A 58 -10.23 6.17 -6.20
CA HIS A 58 -10.52 6.46 -7.60
C HIS A 58 -9.63 7.57 -8.21
N HIS A 59 -8.70 8.13 -7.44
CA HIS A 59 -7.78 9.16 -7.91
C HIS A 59 -6.54 8.51 -8.55
N SER A 60 -6.40 8.65 -9.87
CA SER A 60 -5.32 8.02 -10.65
C SER A 60 -3.91 8.39 -10.17
N GLN A 61 -3.72 9.59 -9.61
CA GLN A 61 -2.44 10.04 -9.09
C GLN A 61 -1.89 9.20 -7.93
N TYR A 62 -2.76 8.49 -7.19
CA TYR A 62 -2.35 7.64 -6.06
C TYR A 62 -2.34 6.14 -6.41
N LYS A 63 -2.77 5.77 -7.61
CA LYS A 63 -2.87 4.36 -8.05
C LYS A 63 -1.54 3.62 -7.90
N ASN A 64 -0.43 4.28 -8.18
CA ASN A 64 0.92 3.73 -8.06
C ASN A 64 1.73 4.40 -6.91
N ASP A 65 1.07 5.08 -5.97
CA ASP A 65 1.76 5.70 -4.83
C ASP A 65 1.98 4.68 -3.71
N ILE A 66 3.25 4.33 -3.45
CA ILE A 66 3.63 3.40 -2.39
C ILE A 66 3.16 3.86 -1.00
N ARG A 67 2.99 5.16 -0.76
CA ARG A 67 2.46 5.68 0.50
C ARG A 67 0.99 5.30 0.67
N PHE A 68 0.23 5.31 -0.42
CA PHE A 68 -1.16 4.85 -0.43
C PHE A 68 -1.25 3.33 -0.30
N LEU A 69 -0.34 2.57 -0.93
CA LEU A 69 -0.23 1.12 -0.73
C LEU A 69 -0.04 0.75 0.76
N LYS A 70 0.79 1.49 1.49
CA LYS A 70 0.98 1.28 2.94
C LYS A 70 -0.31 1.51 3.75
N ILE A 71 -1.13 2.49 3.35
CA ILE A 71 -2.45 2.72 3.98
C ILE A 71 -3.37 1.53 3.75
N TRP A 72 -3.39 0.98 2.53
CA TRP A 72 -4.14 -0.24 2.22
C TRP A 72 -3.69 -1.43 3.06
N PHE A 73 -2.39 -1.64 3.24
CA PHE A 73 -1.90 -2.75 4.07
C PHE A 73 -2.26 -2.60 5.55
N LEU A 74 -2.11 -1.40 6.12
CA LEU A 74 -2.55 -1.14 7.51
C LEU A 74 -4.05 -1.40 7.67
N TYR A 75 -4.85 -1.05 6.67
CA TYR A 75 -6.29 -1.32 6.68
C TYR A 75 -6.59 -2.82 6.57
N LEU A 76 -5.87 -3.53 5.70
CA LEU A 76 -5.99 -4.97 5.47
C LEU A 76 -5.65 -5.76 6.74
N GLU A 77 -4.57 -5.42 7.45
CA GLU A 77 -4.18 -6.06 8.72
C GLU A 77 -5.25 -5.95 9.82
N GLY A 78 -5.97 -4.83 9.86
CA GLY A 78 -7.08 -4.62 10.79
C GLY A 78 -8.42 -5.22 10.33
N SER A 79 -8.51 -5.75 9.12
CA SER A 79 -9.77 -6.24 8.54
C SER A 79 -10.04 -7.69 8.92
N LYS A 80 -11.30 -7.99 9.28
CA LYS A 80 -11.78 -9.38 9.46
C LYS A 80 -11.96 -10.13 8.13
N ASP A 81 -12.12 -9.39 7.03
CA ASP A 81 -12.30 -9.92 5.69
C ASP A 81 -11.23 -9.29 4.78
N TYR A 82 -9.98 -9.69 5.00
CA TYR A 82 -8.83 -9.20 4.23
C TYR A 82 -8.89 -9.66 2.76
N GLU A 83 -9.59 -10.76 2.45
CA GLU A 83 -9.76 -11.24 1.08
C GLU A 83 -10.59 -10.25 0.26
N LYS A 84 -11.66 -9.69 0.84
CA LYS A 84 -12.44 -8.63 0.20
C LYS A 84 -11.62 -7.35 -0.02
N VAL A 85 -10.80 -6.95 0.96
CA VAL A 85 -9.94 -5.76 0.84
C VAL A 85 -8.94 -5.95 -0.30
N PHE A 86 -8.27 -7.09 -0.37
CA PHE A 86 -7.31 -7.37 -1.44
C PHE A 86 -7.99 -7.43 -2.82
N ARG A 87 -9.20 -8.00 -2.91
CA ARG A 87 -9.98 -8.00 -4.16
C ARG A 87 -10.28 -6.59 -4.65
N GLU A 88 -10.67 -5.68 -3.75
CA GLU A 88 -10.89 -4.27 -4.11
C GLU A 88 -9.59 -3.60 -4.58
N MET A 89 -8.44 -3.88 -3.95
CA MET A 89 -7.13 -3.39 -4.42
C MET A 89 -6.80 -3.87 -5.83
N GLU A 90 -7.06 -5.14 -6.14
CA GLU A 90 -6.84 -5.72 -7.46
C GLU A 90 -7.78 -5.13 -8.51
N GLU A 91 -9.07 -4.96 -8.21
CA GLU A 91 -10.07 -4.33 -9.11
C GLU A 91 -9.72 -2.88 -9.43
N LEU A 92 -9.13 -2.16 -8.47
CA LEU A 92 -8.65 -0.79 -8.64
C LEU A 92 -7.23 -0.71 -9.20
N GLU A 93 -6.58 -1.86 -9.41
CA GLU A 93 -5.21 -1.99 -9.89
C GLU A 93 -4.21 -1.15 -9.06
N ILE A 94 -4.35 -1.17 -7.74
CA ILE A 94 -3.47 -0.43 -6.82
C ILE A 94 -2.08 -1.06 -6.80
N CYS A 95 -1.07 -0.30 -7.24
CA CYS A 95 0.34 -0.67 -7.22
C CYS A 95 0.66 -2.05 -7.84
N THR A 96 -0.12 -2.50 -8.83
CA THR A 96 0.09 -3.81 -9.47
C THR A 96 1.44 -3.94 -10.18
N GLY A 97 2.07 -2.82 -10.53
CA GLY A 97 3.43 -2.79 -11.08
C GLY A 97 4.56 -2.80 -10.05
N HIS A 98 4.26 -2.81 -8.74
CA HIS A 98 5.28 -2.76 -7.68
C HIS A 98 5.44 -4.10 -6.98
N SER A 99 6.68 -4.59 -6.91
CA SER A 99 6.99 -5.86 -6.23
C SER A 99 6.57 -5.85 -4.75
N LEU A 100 6.61 -4.68 -4.12
CA LEU A 100 6.21 -4.48 -2.72
C LEU A 100 4.77 -4.95 -2.43
N LEU A 101 3.84 -4.79 -3.38
CA LEU A 101 2.45 -5.26 -3.23
C LEU A 101 2.44 -6.77 -2.95
N TYR A 102 3.14 -7.52 -3.80
CA TYR A 102 3.13 -8.98 -3.77
C TYR A 102 3.93 -9.52 -2.59
N GLN A 103 5.09 -8.92 -2.29
CA GLN A 103 5.91 -9.33 -1.15
C GLN A 103 5.15 -9.21 0.17
N TRP A 104 4.56 -8.04 0.44
CA TRP A 104 3.83 -7.80 1.68
C TRP A 104 2.59 -8.66 1.80
N TYR A 105 1.80 -8.78 0.73
CA TYR A 105 0.59 -9.59 0.79
C TYR A 105 0.90 -11.09 0.93
N ALA A 106 1.95 -11.60 0.28
CA ALA A 106 2.38 -12.97 0.47
C ALA A 106 2.86 -13.24 1.90
N ILE A 107 3.63 -12.33 2.50
CA ILE A 107 4.04 -12.43 3.92
C ILE A 107 2.82 -12.40 4.83
N PHE A 108 1.87 -11.51 4.59
CA PHE A 108 0.62 -11.45 5.36
C PHE A 108 -0.14 -12.78 5.29
N LEU A 109 -0.30 -13.36 4.11
CA LEU A 109 -0.94 -14.66 3.91
C LEU A 109 -0.15 -15.80 4.60
N GLU A 110 1.17 -15.78 4.52
CA GLU A 110 2.06 -16.73 5.19
C GLU A 110 1.83 -16.74 6.71
N LEU A 111 1.81 -15.56 7.34
CA LEU A 111 1.54 -15.39 8.77
C LEU A 111 0.14 -15.85 9.17
N ASN A 112 -0.83 -15.78 8.26
CA ASN A 112 -2.17 -16.32 8.43
C ASN A 112 -2.30 -17.81 8.07
N GLY A 113 -1.19 -18.49 7.78
CA GLY A 113 -1.16 -19.92 7.45
C GLY A 113 -1.66 -20.26 6.04
N LYS A 114 -1.85 -19.27 5.18
CA LYS A 114 -2.34 -19.40 3.79
C LYS A 114 -1.17 -19.59 2.80
N TRP A 115 -0.33 -20.58 3.04
CA TRP A 115 0.93 -20.82 2.30
C TRP A 115 0.73 -20.98 0.79
N ARG A 116 -0.32 -21.70 0.37
CA ARG A 116 -0.63 -21.89 -1.05
C ARG A 116 -0.95 -20.56 -1.74
N ASP A 117 -1.73 -19.72 -1.07
CA ASP A 117 -2.15 -18.42 -1.60
C ASP A 117 -0.97 -17.45 -1.60
N ALA A 118 -0.14 -17.46 -0.56
CA ALA A 118 1.12 -16.70 -0.51
C ALA A 118 2.03 -17.03 -1.70
N HIS A 119 2.21 -18.32 -2.01
CA HIS A 119 2.97 -18.74 -3.19
C HIS A 119 2.34 -18.20 -4.49
N MET A 120 1.02 -18.29 -4.63
CA MET A 120 0.31 -17.78 -5.82
C MET A 120 0.51 -16.27 -6.00
N VAL A 121 0.48 -15.50 -4.92
CA VAL A 121 0.69 -14.04 -4.96
C VAL A 121 2.07 -13.69 -5.51
N TYR A 122 3.13 -14.40 -5.10
CA TYR A 122 4.46 -14.24 -5.71
C TYR A 122 4.43 -14.52 -7.22
N GLN A 123 3.81 -15.63 -7.63
CA GLN A 123 3.71 -16.00 -9.05
C GLN A 123 2.96 -14.94 -9.88
N ILE A 124 1.89 -14.35 -9.35
CA ILE A 124 1.15 -13.27 -10.01
C ILE A 124 2.05 -12.05 -10.21
N GLY A 125 2.77 -11.62 -9.17
CA GLY A 125 3.67 -10.47 -9.27
C GLY A 125 4.80 -10.68 -10.29
N ILE A 126 5.38 -11.88 -10.32
CA ILE A 126 6.42 -12.26 -11.29
C ILE A 126 5.85 -12.26 -12.71
N SER A 127 4.68 -12.86 -12.92
CA SER A 127 3.98 -12.85 -14.21
C SER A 127 3.67 -11.43 -14.71
N ARG A 128 3.42 -10.49 -13.79
CA ARG A 128 3.17 -9.07 -14.09
C ARG A 128 4.46 -8.26 -14.26
N LYS A 129 5.63 -8.85 -14.03
CA LYS A 129 6.94 -8.16 -14.02
C LYS A 129 6.95 -6.97 -13.07
N ALA A 130 6.42 -7.17 -11.87
CA ALA A 130 6.35 -6.12 -10.88
C ALA A 130 7.75 -5.70 -10.42
N GLU A 131 8.04 -4.41 -10.48
CA GLU A 131 9.38 -3.87 -10.27
C GLU A 131 9.62 -3.47 -8.80
N PRO A 132 10.85 -3.64 -8.27
CA PRO A 132 11.97 -4.38 -8.87
C PRO A 132 11.74 -5.91 -8.89
N LEU A 133 11.86 -6.52 -10.09
CA LEU A 133 11.52 -7.94 -10.30
C LEU A 133 12.50 -8.90 -9.59
N ASP A 134 13.79 -8.59 -9.61
CA ASP A 134 14.83 -9.34 -8.89
C ASP A 134 14.51 -9.46 -7.39
N LYS A 135 14.02 -8.38 -6.78
CA LYS A 135 13.62 -8.39 -5.37
C LYS A 135 12.40 -9.25 -5.11
N LEU A 136 11.49 -9.36 -6.08
CA LEU A 136 10.34 -10.25 -5.94
C LEU A 136 10.76 -11.72 -6.03
N GLU A 137 11.69 -12.04 -6.92
CA GLU A 137 12.25 -13.39 -7.07
C GLU A 137 13.07 -13.81 -5.83
N GLU A 138 13.91 -12.90 -5.30
CA GLU A 138 14.61 -13.10 -4.02
C GLU A 138 13.63 -13.38 -2.87
N ALA A 139 12.54 -12.61 -2.77
CA ALA A 139 11.52 -12.82 -1.74
C ALA A 139 10.79 -14.16 -1.88
N LEU A 140 10.49 -14.60 -3.11
CA LEU A 140 9.94 -15.92 -3.38
C LEU A 140 10.91 -17.03 -2.95
N ALA A 141 12.20 -16.93 -3.25
CA ALA A 141 13.19 -17.91 -2.84
C ALA A 141 13.21 -18.08 -1.31
N LEU A 142 13.25 -16.96 -0.57
CA LEU A 142 13.20 -16.98 0.90
C LEU A 142 11.89 -17.58 1.44
N PHE A 143 10.76 -17.35 0.76
CA PHE A 143 9.49 -17.98 1.11
C PHE A 143 9.54 -19.51 0.92
N ILE A 144 10.15 -19.99 -0.17
CA ILE A 144 10.28 -21.42 -0.44
C ILE A 144 11.18 -22.11 0.58
N ASP A 145 12.25 -21.45 1.03
CA ASP A 145 13.10 -21.96 2.12
C ASP A 145 12.27 -22.17 3.39
N ARG A 146 11.50 -21.15 3.82
CA ARG A 146 10.62 -21.24 5.00
C ARG A 146 9.54 -22.32 4.86
N LEU A 147 8.96 -22.46 3.66
CA LEU A 147 7.96 -23.49 3.38
C LEU A 147 8.57 -24.90 3.46
N SER A 148 9.79 -25.08 2.96
CA SER A 148 10.50 -26.36 2.99
C SER A 148 10.82 -26.79 4.42
N GLU A 149 11.33 -25.88 5.25
CA GLU A 149 11.58 -26.12 6.68
C GLU A 149 10.30 -26.51 7.44
N ARG A 150 9.16 -25.92 7.07
CA ARG A 150 7.86 -26.27 7.66
C ARG A 150 7.42 -27.69 7.30
N LEU A 151 7.65 -28.15 6.08
CA LEU A 151 7.22 -29.48 5.61
C LEU A 151 8.10 -30.62 6.14
N GLN A 152 9.29 -30.32 6.64
CA GLN A 152 10.21 -31.28 7.24
C GLN A 152 9.96 -31.54 8.74
N LYS A 153 9.07 -30.76 9.37
CA LYS A 153 8.64 -30.92 10.76
C LYS A 153 7.31 -31.65 10.84
#